data_AF-A0A2S6AYR4-F1
#
_entry.id   AF-A0A2S6AYR4-F1
#
_cell.length_a   1.000
_cell.length_b   1.000
_cell.length_c   1.000
_cell.angle_alpha   90.00
_cell.angle_beta   90.00
_cell.angle_gamma   90.00
#
_symmetry.space_group_name_H-M   'P 1'
#
loop_
_entity.id
_entity.type
_entity.pdbx_description
1 polymer ?
#
loop_
_entity_poly.entity_id
_entity_poly.type
_entity_poly.pdbx_seq_one_letter_code
_entity_poly.pdbx_strand_id
1 'polypeptide(L)' 'VLAGGSTIPRDLSIPGRHFKGVHYAMDFLKQQNKRVSNLPVIGEDIMATGKNVVVIGGGDTGSDCVGTSNRHGAIG' A
#
# COMPACT_ATOMS: atom_id res chain seq x y z
N VAL A 1 -16.06 15.67 -21.95
CA VAL A 1 -16.10 14.59 -20.93
C VAL A 1 -14.98 14.83 -19.94
N LEU A 2 -15.22 14.73 -18.63
CA LEU A 2 -14.20 14.85 -17.57
C LEU A 2 -13.94 13.47 -16.94
N ALA A 3 -12.66 13.09 -16.81
CA ALA A 3 -12.24 11.75 -16.35
C ALA A 3 -10.93 11.79 -15.52
N GLY A 4 -10.82 12.74 -14.58
CA GLY A 4 -9.58 12.96 -13.79
C GLY A 4 -9.32 11.96 -12.66
N GLY A 5 -10.27 11.10 -12.32
CA GLY A 5 -10.14 10.12 -11.23
C GLY A 5 -10.09 10.75 -9.83
N SER A 6 -9.68 9.96 -8.83
CA SER A 6 -9.52 10.38 -7.43
C SER A 6 -8.15 9.93 -6.91
N THR A 7 -7.15 10.81 -7.02
CA THR A 7 -5.75 10.49 -6.73
C THR A 7 -5.32 10.87 -5.31
N ILE A 8 -6.16 11.62 -4.59
CA ILE A 8 -5.87 12.10 -3.24
C ILE A 8 -6.34 11.05 -2.23
N PRO A 9 -5.44 10.44 -1.45
CA PRO A 9 -5.83 9.48 -0.43
C PRO A 9 -6.56 10.20 0.73
N ARG A 10 -7.41 9.45 1.42
CA ARG A 10 -8.02 9.92 2.67
C ARG A 10 -7.01 9.77 3.80
N ASP A 11 -6.65 10.86 4.44
CA ASP A 11 -5.74 10.85 5.59
C ASP A 11 -6.47 10.63 6.92
N LEU A 12 -5.73 10.13 7.91
CA LEU A 12 -6.18 9.96 9.29
C LEU A 12 -5.27 10.76 10.22
N SER A 13 -5.77 11.87 10.75
CA SER A 13 -5.05 12.70 11.72
C SER A 13 -5.13 12.09 13.12
N ILE A 14 -4.27 11.10 13.36
CA ILE A 14 -4.18 10.36 14.62
C ILE A 14 -2.74 10.34 15.15
N PRO A 15 -2.53 10.19 16.47
CA PRO A 15 -1.19 10.03 17.03
C PRO A 15 -0.44 8.87 16.35
N GLY A 16 0.82 9.12 16.00
CA GLY A 16 1.67 8.11 15.33
C GLY A 16 1.47 7.98 13.82
N ARG A 17 0.60 8.79 13.18
CA ARG A 17 0.38 8.78 11.71
C ARG A 17 1.67 8.91 10.89
N HIS A 18 2.67 9.61 11.41
CA HIS A 18 3.95 9.87 10.74
C HIS A 18 5.04 8.82 11.01
N PHE A 19 4.74 7.78 11.79
CA PHE A 19 5.72 6.74 12.09
C PHE A 19 6.09 5.92 10.85
N LYS A 20 7.35 5.48 10.81
CA LYS A 20 7.86 4.60 9.76
C LYS A 20 7.04 3.31 9.71
N GLY A 21 6.65 2.89 8.51
CA GLY A 21 5.79 1.72 8.29
C GLY A 21 4.31 2.05 8.11
N VAL A 22 3.88 3.31 8.35
CA VAL A 22 2.51 3.76 8.05
C VAL A 22 2.47 4.35 6.64
N HIS A 23 1.89 3.61 5.69
CA HIS A 23 1.85 3.98 4.28
C HIS A 23 0.41 4.07 3.76
N TYR A 24 0.16 4.91 2.75
CA TYR A 24 -1.09 4.82 2.01
C TYR A 24 -1.10 3.57 1.13
N ALA A 25 -2.29 2.98 0.96
CA ALA A 25 -2.47 1.79 0.13
C ALA A 25 -1.93 1.96 -1.30
N MET A 26 -2.16 3.14 -1.90
CA MET A 26 -1.70 3.43 -3.26
C MET A 26 -0.18 3.51 -3.38
N ASP A 27 0.55 3.86 -2.32
CA ASP A 27 2.02 3.86 -2.35
C ASP A 27 2.52 2.42 -2.43
N PHE A 28 1.98 1.53 -1.60
CA PHE A 28 2.32 0.11 -1.57
C PHE A 28 1.93 -0.61 -2.88
N LEU A 29 0.67 -0.49 -3.31
CA LEU A 29 0.15 -1.21 -4.48
C LEU A 29 0.77 -0.73 -5.79
N LYS A 30 1.07 0.57 -5.95
CA LYS A 30 1.78 1.06 -7.14
C LYS A 30 3.16 0.46 -7.27
N GLN A 31 3.90 0.30 -6.17
CA GLN A 31 5.20 -0.35 -6.24
C GLN A 31 5.06 -1.82 -6.65
N GLN A 32 4.08 -2.53 -6.11
CA GLN A 32 3.86 -3.92 -6.51
C GLN A 32 3.50 -4.05 -7.99
N ASN A 33 2.61 -3.20 -8.49
CA ASN A 33 2.26 -3.18 -9.91
C ASN A 33 3.50 -2.93 -10.78
N LYS A 34 4.36 -1.99 -10.39
CA LYS A 34 5.63 -1.74 -11.10
C LYS A 34 6.55 -2.96 -11.09
N ARG A 35 6.71 -3.64 -9.94
CA ARG A 35 7.53 -4.86 -9.85
C ARG A 35 7.04 -5.95 -10.80
N VAL A 36 5.74 -6.21 -10.83
CA VAL A 36 5.13 -7.21 -11.74
C VAL A 36 5.30 -6.81 -13.20
N SER A 37 5.25 -5.51 -13.51
CA SER A 37 5.48 -4.98 -14.85
C SER A 37 6.96 -4.81 -15.22
N ASN A 38 7.92 -5.25 -14.39
CA ASN A 38 9.35 -5.03 -14.57
C ASN A 38 9.73 -3.56 -14.76
N LEU A 39 8.98 -2.65 -14.13
CA LEU A 39 9.24 -1.21 -14.12
C LEU A 39 10.02 -0.79 -12.86
N PRO A 40 10.83 0.27 -12.93
CA PRO A 40 11.60 0.74 -11.78
C PRO A 40 10.69 1.25 -10.66
N VAL A 41 10.94 0.76 -9.45
CA VAL A 41 10.39 1.29 -8.20
C VAL A 41 11.25 2.49 -7.77
N ILE A 42 10.60 3.59 -7.40
CA ILE A 42 11.27 4.84 -7.02
C ILE A 42 10.79 5.21 -5.62
N GLY A 43 11.70 5.65 -4.76
CA GLY A 43 11.42 6.05 -3.38
C GLY A 43 11.77 4.97 -2.36
N GLU A 44 11.23 5.10 -1.15
CA GLU A 44 11.39 4.09 -0.09
C GLU A 44 10.73 2.77 -0.51
N ASP A 45 11.47 1.67 -0.42
CA ASP A 45 10.99 0.34 -0.79
C ASP A 45 10.01 -0.20 0.27
N ILE A 46 8.75 -0.43 -0.14
CA ILE A 46 7.69 -0.93 0.74
C ILE A 46 7.46 -2.41 0.44
N MET A 47 7.98 -3.26 1.32
CA MET A 47 7.83 -4.72 1.28
C MET A 47 7.21 -5.22 2.59
N ALA A 48 6.33 -6.22 2.48
CA ALA A 48 5.67 -6.87 3.62
C ALA A 48 6.34 -8.17 4.09
N THR A 49 7.40 -8.61 3.42
CA THR A 49 8.11 -9.86 3.72
C THR A 49 8.58 -9.92 5.17
N GLY A 50 8.18 -10.98 5.88
CA GLY A 50 8.58 -11.21 7.28
C GLY A 50 8.01 -10.21 8.28
N LYS A 51 7.04 -9.39 7.89
CA LYS A 51 6.41 -8.39 8.77
C LYS A 51 5.03 -8.82 9.22
N ASN A 52 4.63 -8.32 10.39
CA ASN A 52 3.23 -8.32 10.78
C ASN A 52 2.54 -7.10 10.16
N VAL A 53 1.40 -7.28 9.48
CA VAL A 53 0.79 -6.24 8.65
C VAL A 53 -0.66 -5.99 9.06
N VAL A 54 -0.97 -4.74 9.37
CA VAL A 54 -2.34 -4.28 9.64
C VAL A 54 -2.82 -3.41 8.49
N VAL A 55 -3.99 -3.73 7.93
CA VAL A 55 -4.65 -2.95 6.87
C VAL A 55 -5.86 -2.22 7.47
N ILE A 56 -5.91 -0.90 7.30
CA ILE A 56 -7.02 -0.05 7.78
C ILE A 56 -7.93 0.28 6.60
N GLY A 57 -9.07 -0.41 6.53
CA GLY A 57 -10.10 -0.23 5.50
C GLY A 57 -10.56 -1.57 4.90
N GLY A 58 -11.87 -1.71 4.68
CA GLY A 58 -12.50 -2.99 4.30
C GLY A 58 -13.03 -3.10 2.87
N GLY A 59 -12.69 -2.15 1.99
CA GLY A 59 -13.07 -2.21 0.56
C GLY A 59 -12.06 -2.98 -0.30
N ASP A 60 -12.26 -2.96 -1.62
CA ASP A 60 -11.40 -3.67 -2.59
C ASP A 60 -9.92 -3.33 -2.43
N THR A 61 -9.59 -2.05 -2.29
CA THR A 61 -8.21 -1.60 -2.04
C THR A 61 -7.61 -2.23 -0.79
N GLY A 62 -8.40 -2.43 0.27
CA GLY A 62 -7.96 -3.10 1.49
C GLY A 62 -7.69 -4.59 1.24
N SER A 63 -8.59 -5.26 0.54
CA SER A 63 -8.43 -6.66 0.12
C SER A 63 -7.17 -6.86 -0.75
N ASP A 64 -6.90 -5.94 -1.69
CA ASP A 64 -5.70 -5.96 -2.52
C ASP A 64 -4.41 -5.81 -1.70
N CYS A 65 -4.42 -4.95 -0.67
CA CYS A 65 -3.30 -4.79 0.25
C CYS A 65 -3.05 -6.08 1.04
N VAL A 66 -4.10 -6.72 1.56
CA VAL A 66 -3.99 -8.02 2.26
C VAL A 66 -3.42 -9.08 1.32
N GLY A 67 -4.00 -9.22 0.12
CA GLY A 67 -3.54 -10.20 -0.86
C GLY A 67 -2.10 -9.96 -1.32
N THR A 68 -1.68 -8.70 -1.51
CA THR A 68 -0.30 -8.36 -1.85
C THR A 68 0.65 -8.68 -0.70
N SER A 69 0.28 -8.33 0.54
CA SER A 69 1.09 -8.61 1.73
C SER A 69 1.32 -10.10 1.93
N ASN A 70 0.28 -10.92 1.74
CA ASN A 70 0.39 -12.38 1.80
C ASN A 70 1.33 -12.92 0.71
N ARG A 71 1.24 -12.42 -0.52
CA ARG A 71 2.14 -12.81 -1.63
C ARG A 71 3.59 -12.38 -1.39
N HIS A 72 3.82 -11.33 -0.61
CA HIS A 72 5.16 -10.92 -0.18
C HIS A 72 5.72 -11.81 0.96
N GLY A 73 4.90 -12.66 1.58
CA GLY A 73 5.30 -13.46 2.73
C GLY A 73 5.23 -12.71 4.06
N ALA A 74 4.19 -11.91 4.27
CA ALA A 74 3.83 -11.41 5.60
C ALA A 74 3.52 -12.57 6.55
N ILE A 75 3.79 -12.39 7.85
CA ILE A 75 3.77 -13.47 8.85
C ILE A 75 2.60 -13.40 9.84
N GLY A 76 1.78 -12.34 9.82
CA GLY A 76 0.62 -12.19 10.71
C GLY A 76 -0.03 -10.82 10.67
#